data_AF-A0A661KU93-F1
#
_entry.id   AF-A0A661KU93-F1
#
_cell.length_a   1.000
_cell.length_b   1.000
_cell.length_c   1.000
_cell.angle_alpha   90.00
_cell.angle_beta   90.00
_cell.angle_gamma   90.00
#
_symmetry.space_group_name_H-M   'P 1'
#
loop_
_entity.id
_entity.type
_entity.pdbx_description
1 polymer ?
#
loop_
_entity_poly.entity_id
_entity_poly.type
_entity_poly.pdbx_seq_one_letter_code
_entity_poly.pdbx_strand_id
1 'polypeptide(L)'
;MNKNSLKLVKDFRSIREKKLAKEVASIYQKLISKEEELNLLLQKRKELIELQRQLQEGEIDLYSLESISIQLLYVETKIESVRSELFEIKKEYEERLNQLIEASKQKKLIEKLIERWEKKQEYEMSKKEQKFFDEISNNRFAYENA
;
A
#
# COMPACT_ATOMS: atom_id res chain seq x y z
N MET A 1 5.94 -28.50 -12.26
CA MET A 1 5.33 -27.82 -11.09
C MET A 1 4.02 -28.51 -10.75
N ASN A 2 3.78 -28.83 -9.47
CA ASN A 2 2.56 -29.46 -8.98
C ASN A 2 1.56 -28.38 -8.53
N LYS A 3 0.24 -28.54 -8.74
CA LYS A 3 -0.82 -27.61 -8.29
C LYS A 3 -0.64 -27.16 -6.84
N ASN A 4 -0.26 -28.09 -5.97
CA ASN A 4 -0.05 -27.84 -4.55
C ASN A 4 1.10 -26.84 -4.30
N SER A 5 2.17 -26.92 -5.08
CA SER A 5 3.28 -25.96 -5.01
C SER A 5 2.86 -24.54 -5.43
N LEU A 6 2.06 -24.41 -6.49
CA LEU A 6 1.56 -23.09 -6.93
C LEU A 6 0.58 -22.48 -5.92
N LYS A 7 -0.27 -23.30 -5.31
CA LYS A 7 -1.22 -22.86 -4.28
C LYS A 7 -0.49 -22.37 -3.02
N LEU A 8 0.50 -23.12 -2.53
CA LEU A 8 1.34 -22.69 -1.40
C LEU A 8 2.05 -21.35 -1.67
N VAL A 9 2.61 -21.18 -2.88
CA VAL A 9 3.25 -19.92 -3.26
C VAL A 9 2.23 -18.78 -3.33
N LYS A 10 1.03 -19.01 -3.85
CA LYS A 10 -0.06 -18.01 -3.86
C LYS A 10 -0.43 -17.57 -2.45
N ASP A 11 -0.60 -18.53 -1.53
CA ASP A 11 -0.98 -18.26 -0.15
C ASP A 11 0.10 -17.44 0.57
N PHE A 12 1.37 -17.84 0.41
CA PHE A 12 2.50 -17.08 0.93
C PHE A 12 2.54 -15.64 0.39
N ARG A 13 2.36 -15.45 -0.92
CA ARG A 13 2.33 -14.12 -1.55
C ARG A 13 1.14 -13.29 -1.05
N SER A 14 -0.02 -13.91 -0.83
CA SER A 14 -1.18 -13.22 -0.27
C SER A 14 -0.97 -12.79 1.18
N ILE A 15 -0.28 -13.59 2.00
CA ILE A 15 0.08 -13.20 3.37
C ILE A 15 1.03 -12.00 3.35
N ARG A 16 2.04 -12.04 2.48
CA ARG A 16 2.99 -10.94 2.32
C ARG A 16 2.32 -9.64 1.87
N GLU A 17 1.44 -9.71 0.87
CA GLU A 17 0.66 -8.56 0.39
C GLU A 17 -0.18 -7.96 1.52
N LYS A 18 -0.91 -8.79 2.27
CA LYS A 18 -1.72 -8.34 3.42
C LYS A 18 -0.87 -7.67 4.50
N LYS A 19 0.33 -8.20 4.78
CA LYS A 19 1.26 -7.60 5.75
C LYS A 19 1.70 -6.21 5.29
N LEU A 20 2.17 -6.09 4.04
CA LEU A 20 2.58 -4.81 3.46
C LEU A 20 1.43 -3.80 3.42
N ALA A 21 0.21 -4.22 3.09
CA ALA A 21 -0.95 -3.36 3.09
C ALA A 21 -1.24 -2.76 4.48
N LYS A 22 -1.08 -3.56 5.54
CA LYS A 22 -1.20 -3.07 6.93
C LYS A 22 -0.10 -2.09 7.30
N GLU A 23 1.14 -2.35 6.89
CA GLU A 23 2.28 -1.45 7.12
C GLU A 23 2.06 -0.10 6.43
N VAL A 24 1.69 -0.11 5.14
CA VAL A 24 1.35 1.09 4.37
C VAL A 24 0.21 1.87 5.02
N ALA A 25 -0.86 1.19 5.46
CA ALA A 25 -1.97 1.84 6.14
C ALA A 25 -1.53 2.50 7.47
N SER A 26 -0.65 1.85 8.23
CA SER A 26 -0.12 2.42 9.47
C SER A 26 0.75 3.67 9.21
N ILE A 27 1.61 3.64 8.19
CA ILE A 27 2.44 4.80 7.82
C ILE A 27 1.54 5.94 7.32
N TYR A 28 0.51 5.63 6.53
CA TYR A 28 -0.45 6.63 6.05
C TYR A 28 -1.19 7.33 7.20
N GLN A 29 -1.61 6.58 8.24
CA GLN A 29 -2.21 7.18 9.43
C GLN A 29 -1.23 8.10 10.17
N LYS A 30 0.04 7.69 10.30
CA LYS A 30 1.09 8.55 10.87
C LYS A 30 1.27 9.83 10.05
N LEU A 31 1.28 9.71 8.72
CA LEU A 31 1.38 10.84 7.81
C LEU A 31 0.25 11.85 8.04
N ILE A 32 -1.01 11.39 8.06
CA ILE A 32 -2.17 12.25 8.33
C ILE A 32 -2.01 12.96 9.68
N SER A 33 -1.71 12.22 10.75
CA SER A 33 -1.58 12.81 12.09
C SER A 33 -0.49 13.90 12.15
N LYS A 34 0.59 13.73 11.40
CA LYS A 34 1.68 14.71 11.33
C LYS A 34 1.34 15.91 10.46
N GLU A 35 0.55 15.72 9.40
CA GLU A 35 0.02 16.82 8.58
C GLU A 35 -0.98 17.67 9.40
N GLU A 36 -1.80 17.03 10.23
CA GLU A 36 -2.67 17.72 11.20
C GLU A 36 -1.87 18.50 12.24
N GLU A 37 -0.83 17.90 12.84
CA GLU A 37 0.09 18.60 13.76
C GLU A 37 0.70 19.85 13.09
N LEU A 38 1.17 19.73 11.86
CA LEU A 38 1.72 20.86 11.10
C LEU A 38 0.68 21.96 10.88
N ASN A 39 -0.55 21.60 10.51
CA ASN A 39 -1.63 22.56 10.28
C ASN A 39 -1.98 23.33 11.55
N LEU A 40 -2.04 22.65 12.70
CA LEU A 40 -2.26 23.29 14.00
C LEU A 40 -1.14 24.28 14.34
N LEU A 41 0.12 23.91 14.10
CA LEU A 41 1.26 24.80 14.33
C LEU A 41 1.23 26.02 13.39
N LEU A 42 0.88 25.82 12.12
CA LEU A 42 0.74 26.91 11.16
C LEU A 42 -0.40 27.87 11.53
N GLN A 43 -1.51 27.35 12.05
CA GLN A 43 -2.60 28.16 12.58
C GLN A 43 -2.14 28.95 13.80
N LYS A 44 -1.50 28.30 14.78
CA LYS A 44 -0.97 28.97 15.96
C LYS A 44 0.05 30.06 15.61
N ARG A 45 0.90 29.83 14.60
CA ARG A 45 1.82 30.85 14.09
C ARG A 45 1.06 32.07 13.57
N LYS A 46 0.00 31.88 12.80
CA LYS A 46 -0.83 32.98 12.29
C LYS A 46 -1.48 33.76 13.43
N GLU A 47 -2.02 33.07 14.42
CA GLU A 47 -2.64 33.69 15.60
C GLU A 47 -1.62 34.54 16.39
N LEU A 48 -0.40 34.03 16.58
CA LEU A 48 0.67 34.77 17.26
C LEU A 48 1.14 36.01 16.48
N ILE A 49 1.23 35.92 15.14
CA ILE A 49 1.57 37.08 14.29
C ILE A 49 0.48 38.15 14.39
N GLU A 50 -0.80 37.75 14.35
CA GLU A 50 -1.91 38.69 14.47
C GLU A 50 -1.94 39.34 15.86
N LEU A 51 -1.71 38.57 16.93
CA LEU A 51 -1.60 39.10 18.28
C LEU A 51 -0.42 40.08 18.42
N GLN A 52 0.73 39.76 17.83
CA GLN A 52 1.89 40.65 17.80
C GLN A 52 1.53 42.00 17.15
N ARG A 53 0.82 41.96 16.02
CA ARG A 53 0.38 43.15 15.30
C ARG A 53 -0.58 44.00 16.15
N GLN A 54 -1.57 43.37 16.78
CA GLN A 54 -2.52 44.08 17.64
C GLN A 54 -1.84 44.80 18.81
N LEU A 55 -0.82 44.18 19.41
CA LEU A 55 -0.04 44.81 20.49
C LEU A 55 0.84 45.97 20.02
N GLN A 56 1.24 45.97 18.74
CA GLN A 56 1.99 47.08 18.14
C GLN A 56 1.11 48.28 17.77
N GLU A 57 -0.20 48.08 17.58
CA GLU A 57 -1.15 49.15 17.26
C GLU A 57 -1.58 49.96 18.53
N GLY A 58 -1.34 49.43 19.73
CA GLY A 58 -1.64 50.08 21.03
C GLY A 58 -0.43 50.69 21.74
N GLU A 59 -0.54 50.91 23.05
CA GLU A 59 0.65 51.20 23.89
C GLU A 59 1.56 49.96 23.90
N ILE A 60 2.82 50.16 23.52
CA ILE A 60 3.78 49.08 23.36
C ILE A 60 4.21 48.56 24.73
N ASP A 61 3.66 47.41 25.13
CA ASP A 61 4.21 46.60 26.22
C ASP A 61 5.35 45.70 25.69
N LEU A 62 6.58 46.11 26.00
CA LEU A 62 7.80 45.41 25.57
C LEU A 62 7.86 43.97 26.08
N TYR A 63 7.36 43.68 27.30
CA TYR A 63 7.40 42.33 27.86
C TYR A 63 6.47 41.38 27.11
N SER A 64 5.27 41.84 26.76
CA SER A 64 4.33 41.07 25.94
C SER A 64 4.87 40.79 24.54
N LEU A 65 5.51 41.78 23.90
CA LEU A 65 6.14 41.60 22.59
C LEU A 65 7.33 40.63 22.61
N GLU A 66 8.18 40.69 23.63
CA GLU A 66 9.29 39.76 23.81
C GLU A 66 8.77 38.32 23.98
N SER A 67 7.77 38.12 24.86
CA SER A 67 7.13 36.82 25.08
C SER A 67 6.56 36.22 23.79
N ILE A 68 5.83 37.00 23.00
CA ILE A 68 5.28 36.52 21.72
C ILE A 68 6.39 36.19 20.72
N SER A 69 7.45 36.99 20.67
CA SER A 69 8.59 36.73 19.77
C SER A 69 9.28 35.40 20.11
N ILE A 70 9.45 35.10 21.40
CA ILE A 70 9.98 33.80 21.86
C ILE A 70 9.05 32.65 21.47
N GLN A 71 7.73 32.83 21.64
CA GLN A 71 6.75 31.82 21.26
C GLN A 71 6.71 31.58 19.75
N LEU A 72 6.83 32.63 18.93
CA LEU A 72 6.92 32.53 17.47
C LEU A 72 8.15 31.73 17.07
N LEU A 73 9.32 32.05 17.61
CA LEU A 73 10.56 31.32 17.33
C LEU A 73 10.43 29.83 17.67
N TYR A 74 9.82 29.52 18.81
CA TYR A 74 9.55 28.14 19.21
C TYR A 74 8.63 27.41 18.22
N VAL A 75 7.51 28.05 17.83
CA VAL A 75 6.57 27.48 16.86
C VAL A 75 7.22 27.27 15.49
N GLU A 76 8.04 28.21 15.03
CA GLU A 76 8.77 28.09 13.76
C GLU A 76 9.76 26.94 13.78
N THR A 77 10.54 26.82 14.86
CA THR A 77 11.47 25.70 15.04
C THR A 77 10.72 24.36 15.03
N LYS A 78 9.55 24.30 15.68
CA LYS A 78 8.73 23.09 15.70
C LYS A 78 8.13 22.78 14.33
N ILE A 79 7.70 23.81 13.57
CA ILE A 79 7.22 23.65 12.19
C ILE A 79 8.30 23.01 11.31
N GLU A 80 9.53 23.50 11.37
CA GLU A 80 10.63 22.94 10.57
C GLU A 80 10.97 21.50 10.97
N SER A 81 10.96 21.20 12.27
CA SER A 81 11.11 19.82 12.77
C SER A 81 10.01 18.90 12.23
N VAL A 82 8.73 19.31 12.32
CA VAL A 82 7.61 18.50 11.83
C VAL A 82 7.65 18.36 10.30
N ARG A 83 8.09 19.38 9.56
CA ARG A 83 8.28 19.30 8.10
C ARG A 83 9.36 18.27 7.74
N SER A 84 10.47 18.25 8.46
CA SER A 84 11.52 17.26 8.25
C SER A 84 11.02 15.84 8.55
N GLU A 85 10.28 15.65 9.65
CA GLU A 85 9.64 14.36 9.96
C GLU A 85 8.65 13.93 8.89
N LEU A 86 7.81 14.85 8.41
CA LEU A 86 6.85 14.60 7.33
C LEU A 86 7.53 14.17 6.03
N PHE A 87 8.67 14.78 5.70
CA PHE A 87 9.44 14.40 4.52
C PHE A 87 9.91 12.94 4.61
N GLU A 88 10.48 12.54 5.75
CA GLU A 88 10.93 11.16 5.96
C GLU A 88 9.76 10.16 5.95
N ILE A 89 8.63 10.51 6.58
CA ILE A 89 7.42 9.67 6.56
C ILE A 89 6.87 9.51 5.14
N LYS A 90 6.86 10.59 4.33
CA LYS A 90 6.41 10.52 2.92
C LYS A 90 7.31 9.61 2.10
N LYS A 91 8.62 9.72 2.29
CA LYS A 91 9.60 8.84 1.64
C LYS A 91 9.38 7.38 2.03
N GLU A 92 9.23 7.09 3.32
CA GLU A 92 8.94 5.73 3.81
C GLU A 92 7.62 5.20 3.24
N TYR A 93 6.58 6.04 3.20
CA TYR A 93 5.28 5.68 2.63
C TYR A 93 5.41 5.26 1.15
N GLU A 94 6.10 6.06 0.33
CA GLU A 94 6.32 5.77 -1.09
C GLU A 94 7.11 4.48 -1.29
N GLU A 95 8.18 4.27 -0.52
CA GLU A 95 8.96 3.04 -0.57
C GLU A 95 8.11 1.80 -0.26
N ARG A 96 7.28 1.87 0.79
CA ARG A 96 6.39 0.76 1.18
C ARG A 96 5.25 0.55 0.20
N LEU A 97 4.70 1.62 -0.37
CA LEU A 97 3.68 1.54 -1.40
C LEU A 97 4.22 0.82 -2.64
N ASN A 98 5.45 1.15 -3.06
CA ASN A 98 6.11 0.48 -4.18
C ASN A 98 6.32 -1.02 -3.90
N GLN A 99 6.72 -1.39 -2.68
CA GLN A 99 6.83 -2.79 -2.27
C GLN A 99 5.48 -3.52 -2.30
N LEU A 100 4.40 -2.87 -1.89
CA LEU A 100 3.04 -3.42 -1.93
C LEU A 100 2.59 -3.65 -3.38
N ILE A 101 2.81 -2.67 -4.27
CA ILE A 101 2.50 -2.79 -5.70
C ILE A 101 3.23 -3.99 -6.31
N GLU A 102 4.52 -4.14 -6.02
CA GLU A 102 5.31 -5.26 -6.53
C GLU A 102 4.83 -6.60 -5.97
N ALA A 103 4.51 -6.67 -4.67
CA ALA A 103 3.94 -7.88 -4.07
C ALA A 103 2.60 -8.26 -4.74
N SER A 104 1.76 -7.28 -5.06
CA SER A 104 0.48 -7.51 -5.75
C SER A 104 0.69 -8.00 -7.18
N LYS A 105 1.65 -7.44 -7.92
CA LYS A 105 2.04 -7.93 -9.26
C LYS A 105 2.48 -9.39 -9.21
N GLN A 106 3.34 -9.74 -8.25
CA GLN A 106 3.84 -11.10 -8.09
C GLN A 106 2.72 -12.09 -7.76
N LYS A 107 1.77 -11.71 -6.90
CA LYS A 107 0.59 -12.54 -6.62
C LYS A 107 -0.24 -12.77 -7.88
N LYS A 108 -0.56 -11.70 -8.63
CA LYS A 108 -1.32 -11.81 -9.89
C LYS A 108 -0.62 -12.69 -10.92
N LEU A 109 0.70 -12.67 -10.97
CA LEU A 109 1.47 -13.56 -11.85
C LEU A 109 1.28 -15.04 -11.47
N ILE A 110 1.33 -15.36 -10.18
CA ILE A 110 1.09 -16.73 -9.70
C ILE A 110 -0.35 -17.18 -9.98
N GLU A 111 -1.33 -16.29 -9.81
CA GLU A 111 -2.74 -16.57 -10.14
C GLU A 111 -2.90 -16.93 -11.62
N LYS A 112 -2.29 -16.15 -12.53
CA LYS A 112 -2.28 -16.47 -13.97
C LYS A 112 -1.57 -17.78 -14.29
N LEU A 113 -0.52 -18.15 -13.56
CA LEU A 113 0.15 -19.44 -13.74
C LEU A 113 -0.73 -20.62 -13.31
N ILE A 114 -1.49 -20.45 -12.21
CA ILE A 114 -2.47 -21.45 -11.77
C ILE A 114 -3.55 -21.63 -12.83
N GLU A 115 -4.15 -20.53 -13.32
CA GLU A 115 -5.18 -20.58 -14.37
C GLU A 115 -4.67 -21.27 -15.64
N ARG A 116 -3.45 -20.96 -16.09
CA ARG A 116 -2.83 -21.61 -17.25
C ARG A 116 -2.61 -23.11 -17.01
N TRP A 117 -2.17 -23.47 -15.81
CA TRP A 117 -1.96 -24.87 -15.46
C TRP A 117 -3.29 -25.64 -15.46
N GLU A 118 -4.36 -25.06 -14.90
CA GLU A 118 -5.69 -25.67 -14.87
C GLU A 118 -6.25 -25.88 -16.28
N LYS A 119 -6.18 -24.86 -17.15
CA LYS A 119 -6.57 -24.99 -18.56
C LYS A 119 -5.80 -26.08 -19.30
N LYS A 120 -4.50 -26.21 -19.03
CA LYS A 120 -3.67 -27.26 -19.64
C LYS A 120 -4.10 -28.65 -19.17
N GLN A 121 -4.39 -28.82 -17.89
CA GLN A 121 -4.85 -30.11 -17.37
C GLN A 121 -6.23 -30.50 -17.89
N GLU A 122 -7.14 -29.54 -17.99
CA GLU A 122 -8.46 -29.74 -18.59
C GLU A 122 -8.34 -30.22 -20.04
N TYR A 123 -7.53 -29.53 -20.85
CA TYR A 123 -7.25 -29.94 -22.23
C TYR A 123 -6.62 -31.35 -22.32
N GLU A 124 -5.65 -31.66 -21.46
CA GLU A 124 -5.02 -32.99 -21.43
C GLU A 124 -6.00 -34.10 -21.04
N MET A 125 -6.93 -33.82 -20.11
CA MET A 125 -7.99 -34.75 -19.72
C MET A 125 -8.99 -34.97 -20.84
N SER A 126 -9.53 -33.91 -21.45
CA SER A 126 -10.47 -34.03 -22.57
C SER A 126 -9.86 -34.80 -23.75
N LYS A 127 -8.57 -34.58 -24.04
CA LYS A 127 -7.86 -35.32 -25.09
C LYS A 127 -7.72 -36.81 -24.77
N LYS A 128 -7.50 -37.18 -23.49
CA LYS A 128 -7.45 -38.58 -23.06
C LYS A 128 -8.82 -39.24 -23.13
N GLU A 129 -9.86 -38.53 -22.69
CA GLU A 129 -11.25 -39.01 -22.77
C GLU A 129 -11.68 -39.26 -24.22
N GLN A 130 -11.40 -38.32 -25.13
CA GLN A 130 -11.67 -38.50 -26.56
C GLN A 130 -11.00 -39.75 -27.13
N LYS A 131 -9.70 -39.91 -26.88
CA LYS A 131 -8.96 -41.11 -27.32
C LYS A 131 -9.57 -42.40 -26.79
N PHE A 132 -9.98 -42.40 -25.52
CA PHE A 132 -10.62 -43.55 -24.90
C PHE A 132 -11.96 -43.89 -25.56
N PHE A 133 -12.79 -42.88 -25.87
CA PHE A 133 -14.04 -43.08 -26.61
C PHE A 133 -13.82 -43.55 -28.05
N ASP A 134 -12.79 -43.04 -28.73
CA ASP A 134 -12.40 -43.47 -30.07
C ASP A 134 -11.97 -44.96 -30.05
N GLU A 135 -11.16 -45.36 -29.06
CA GLU A 135 -10.75 -46.76 -28.87
C GLU A 135 -11.94 -47.70 -28.61
N ILE A 136 -12.89 -47.30 -27.75
CA ILE A 136 -14.12 -48.07 -27.52
C ILE A 136 -14.93 -48.21 -28.80
N SER A 137 -15.10 -47.10 -29.54
CA SER A 137 -15.90 -47.07 -30.77
C SER A 137 -15.29 -47.96 -31.85
N ASN A 138 -13.97 -47.90 -32.04
CA ASN A 138 -13.25 -48.75 -32.98
C ASN A 138 -13.33 -50.24 -32.61
N ASN A 139 -13.16 -50.58 -31.33
CA ASN A 139 -13.29 -51.95 -30.86
C ASN A 139 -14.71 -52.48 -31.08
N ARG A 140 -15.73 -51.70 -30.73
CA ARG A 140 -17.13 -52.08 -30.94
C ARG A 140 -17.45 -52.30 -32.42
N PHE A 141 -16.98 -51.40 -33.29
CA PHE A 141 -17.12 -51.55 -34.73
C PHE A 141 -16.43 -52.82 -35.25
N ALA A 142 -15.24 -53.15 -34.74
CA ALA A 142 -14.53 -54.37 -35.11
C ALA A 142 -15.28 -55.64 -34.66
N TYR A 143 -15.91 -55.64 -33.48
CA TYR A 143 -16.71 -56.78 -33.00
C TYR A 143 -18.07 -56.92 -33.71
N GLU A 144 -18.70 -55.82 -34.12
CA GLU A 144 -19.99 -55.85 -34.85
C GLU A 144 -19.83 -56.24 -36.34
N ASN A 145 -18.62 -56.12 -36.90
CA ASN A 145 -18.30 -56.45 -38.30
C ASN A 145 -17.37 -57.67 -38.47
N ALA A 146 -17.13 -58.44 -37.41
CA ALA A 146 -16.43 -59.72 -37.43
C ALA A 146 -17.44 -60.89 -37.41
#